data_AF-A0A2G4SUS4-F1
#
_entry.id   AF-A0A2G4SUS4-F1
#
_cell.length_a   1.000
_cell.length_b   1.000
_cell.length_c   1.000
_cell.angle_alpha   90.00
_cell.angle_beta   90.00
_cell.angle_gamma   90.00
#
_symmetry.space_group_name_H-M   'P 1'
#
loop_
_entity.id
_entity.type
_entity.pdbx_description
1 polymer ?
#
loop_
_entity_poly.entity_id
_entity_poly.type
_entity_poly.pdbx_seq_one_letter_code
_entity_poly.pdbx_strand_id
1 'polypeptide(L)'
;MIRFFFIVNRSCKTRYAKYYQTIQDTPAFELEIARKCITRKQNQTLFFQLDEYKIVYRVYASLYFIIGCDLDDNEFSMLELIQLCVETMNQTFEKATELDLVFNLEKVHMIIDEVIAKGLILETNQQRLLNFMGSLYSI
;
A
#
# COMPACT_ATOMS: atom_id res chain seq x y z
N MET A 1 5.83 -13.94 1.27
CA MET A 1 6.41 -12.78 0.56
C MET A 1 5.32 -11.83 0.05
N ILE A 2 5.59 -10.52 0.09
CA ILE A 2 4.71 -9.49 -0.50
C ILE A 2 4.79 -9.58 -2.03
N ARG A 3 3.64 -9.65 -2.69
CA ARG A 3 3.50 -9.79 -4.14
C ARG A 3 3.22 -8.47 -4.81
N PHE A 4 2.40 -7.62 -4.19
CA PHE A 4 2.06 -6.29 -4.69
C PHE A 4 1.56 -5.37 -3.58
N PHE A 5 1.63 -4.06 -3.84
CA PHE A 5 1.09 -2.99 -3.00
C PHE A 5 0.32 -2.00 -3.87
N PHE A 6 -0.96 -1.77 -3.55
CA PHE A 6 -1.83 -0.86 -4.28
C PHE A 6 -2.41 0.23 -3.38
N ILE A 7 -2.63 1.41 -3.97
CA ILE A 7 -3.46 2.49 -3.43
C ILE A 7 -4.57 2.74 -4.44
N VAL A 8 -5.82 2.59 -4.02
CA VAL A 8 -7.00 2.70 -4.88
C VAL A 8 -8.04 3.60 -4.22
N ASN A 9 -8.76 4.40 -5.00
CA ASN A 9 -9.86 5.19 -4.43
C ASN A 9 -11.20 4.44 -4.40
N ARG A 10 -12.23 5.04 -3.80
CA ARG A 10 -13.60 4.48 -3.74
C ARG A 10 -14.22 4.16 -5.11
N SER A 11 -13.75 4.77 -6.19
CA SER A 11 -14.22 4.51 -7.56
C SER A 11 -13.47 3.37 -8.25
N CYS A 12 -12.70 2.56 -7.52
CA CYS A 12 -11.82 1.51 -8.06
C CYS A 12 -10.73 2.05 -9.01
N LYS A 13 -10.36 3.33 -8.93
CA LYS A 13 -9.26 3.89 -9.72
C LYS A 13 -7.96 3.76 -8.96
N THR A 14 -7.00 3.07 -9.56
CA THR A 14 -5.64 2.95 -9.03
C THR A 14 -4.97 4.32 -9.00
N ARG A 15 -4.43 4.67 -7.84
CA ARG A 15 -3.58 5.86 -7.63
C ARG A 15 -2.11 5.50 -7.61
N TYR A 16 -1.79 4.33 -7.10
CA TYR A 16 -0.45 3.79 -7.09
C TYR A 16 -0.52 2.27 -7.15
N ALA A 17 0.35 1.66 -7.95
CA ALA A 17 0.52 0.22 -7.98
C ALA A 17 1.99 -0.15 -8.08
N LYS A 18 2.39 -1.11 -7.26
CA LYS A 18 3.74 -1.69 -7.29
C LYS A 18 3.66 -3.20 -7.20
N TYR A 19 4.41 -3.85 -8.08
CA TYR A 19 4.47 -5.30 -8.22
C TYR A 19 5.88 -5.78 -7.89
N TYR A 20 5.97 -6.82 -7.06
CA TYR A 20 7.23 -7.49 -6.71
C TYR A 20 7.39 -8.85 -7.40
N GLN A 21 6.38 -9.26 -8.16
CA GLN A 21 6.38 -10.42 -9.04
C GLN A 21 5.78 -10.01 -10.39
N THR A 22 6.18 -10.71 -11.45
CA THR A 22 5.52 -10.60 -12.75
C THR A 22 4.08 -11.10 -12.67
N ILE A 23 3.13 -10.19 -12.90
CA ILE A 23 1.70 -10.49 -12.99
C ILE A 23 1.23 -10.22 -14.42
N GLN A 24 0.46 -11.14 -14.98
CA GLN A 24 -0.18 -10.98 -16.29
C GLN A 24 -1.49 -10.19 -16.14
N ASP A 25 -1.89 -9.43 -17.16
CA ASP A 25 -3.14 -8.64 -17.18
C ASP A 25 -3.34 -7.70 -15.97
N THR A 26 -2.32 -6.86 -15.70
CA THR A 26 -2.28 -5.97 -14.54
C THR A 26 -3.53 -5.10 -14.32
N PRO A 27 -4.19 -4.48 -15.34
CA PRO A 27 -5.33 -3.60 -15.08
C PRO A 27 -6.59 -4.36 -14.66
N ALA A 28 -6.81 -5.55 -15.20
CA ALA A 28 -7.96 -6.39 -14.85
C ALA A 28 -7.81 -6.92 -13.42
N PHE A 29 -6.58 -7.33 -13.08
CA PHE A 29 -6.20 -7.80 -11.75
C PHE A 29 -6.40 -6.74 -10.66
N GLU A 30 -5.91 -5.52 -10.88
CA GLU A 30 -6.11 -4.39 -9.95
C GLU A 30 -7.59 -4.10 -9.72
N LEU A 31 -8.38 -4.09 -10.79
CA LEU A 31 -9.82 -3.80 -10.73
C LEU A 31 -10.58 -4.88 -9.95
N GLU A 32 -10.23 -6.15 -10.13
CA GLU A 32 -10.84 -7.25 -9.40
C GLU A 32 -10.60 -7.12 -7.89
N ILE A 33 -9.33 -6.93 -7.50
CA ILE A 33 -8.94 -6.77 -6.10
C ILE A 33 -9.63 -5.56 -5.49
N ALA A 34 -9.61 -4.40 -6.17
CA ALA A 34 -10.26 -3.19 -5.72
C ALA A 34 -11.76 -3.40 -5.48
N ARG A 35 -12.48 -4.03 -6.42
CA ARG A 35 -13.91 -4.33 -6.29
C ARG A 35 -14.19 -5.24 -5.11
N LYS A 36 -13.36 -6.27 -4.89
CA LYS A 36 -13.49 -7.18 -3.75
C LYS A 36 -13.25 -6.45 -2.42
N CYS A 37 -12.29 -5.54 -2.33
CA CYS A 37 -12.06 -4.74 -1.12
C CYS A 37 -13.21 -3.76 -0.83
N ILE A 38 -13.73 -3.07 -1.85
CA ILE A 38 -14.75 -2.01 -1.70
C ILE A 38 -16.15 -2.58 -1.40
N THR A 39 -16.48 -3.78 -1.92
CA THR A 39 -17.80 -4.41 -1.70
C THR A 39 -17.97 -5.03 -0.31
N ARG A 40 -16.88 -5.13 0.48
CA ARG A 40 -16.90 -5.70 1.82
C ARG A 40 -17.56 -4.76 2.84
N LYS A 41 -18.32 -5.35 3.75
CA LYS A 41 -19.02 -4.64 4.84
C LYS A 41 -18.06 -4.30 5.98
N GLN A 42 -18.36 -3.23 6.72
CA GLN A 42 -17.53 -2.76 7.85
C GLN A 42 -17.33 -3.79 8.98
N ASN A 43 -18.22 -4.77 9.11
CA ASN A 43 -18.13 -5.83 10.12
C ASN A 43 -17.27 -7.03 9.68
N GLN A 44 -16.72 -6.99 8.47
CA GLN A 44 -15.84 -8.04 7.96
C GLN A 44 -14.38 -7.75 8.30
N THR A 45 -13.57 -8.80 8.32
CA THR A 45 -12.13 -8.70 8.53
C THR A 45 -11.45 -7.88 7.43
N LEU A 46 -10.34 -7.26 7.80
CA LEU A 46 -9.47 -6.45 6.94
C LEU A 46 -8.55 -7.31 6.03
N PHE A 47 -8.81 -8.61 5.97
CA PHE A 47 -8.07 -9.53 5.14
C PHE A 47 -8.97 -10.69 4.69
N PHE A 48 -8.64 -11.25 3.53
CA PHE A 48 -9.32 -12.40 2.93
C PHE A 48 -8.40 -13.09 1.93
N GLN A 49 -8.69 -14.36 1.62
CA GLN A 49 -7.99 -15.09 0.57
C GLN A 49 -8.65 -14.84 -0.79
N LEU A 50 -7.84 -14.62 -1.81
CA LEU A 50 -8.22 -14.54 -3.21
C LEU A 50 -7.21 -15.32 -4.05
N ASP A 51 -7.66 -16.43 -4.64
CA ASP A 51 -6.81 -17.34 -5.41
C ASP A 51 -5.59 -17.79 -4.59
N GLU A 52 -4.37 -17.62 -5.11
CA GLU A 52 -3.13 -17.89 -4.39
C GLU A 52 -2.68 -16.78 -3.43
N TYR A 53 -3.40 -15.65 -3.35
CA TYR A 53 -3.01 -14.50 -2.55
C TYR A 53 -3.81 -14.35 -1.25
N LYS A 54 -3.13 -13.97 -0.19
CA LYS A 54 -3.76 -13.36 0.98
C LYS A 54 -3.82 -11.86 0.75
N ILE A 55 -5.03 -11.30 0.70
CA ILE A 55 -5.27 -9.88 0.52
C ILE A 55 -5.47 -9.25 1.89
N VAL A 56 -4.69 -8.22 2.19
CA VAL A 56 -4.79 -7.42 3.42
C VAL A 56 -4.99 -5.97 3.02
N TYR A 57 -5.97 -5.30 3.60
CA TYR A 57 -6.28 -3.92 3.23
C TYR A 57 -6.74 -3.07 4.41
N ARG A 58 -6.57 -1.75 4.29
CA ARG A 58 -7.11 -0.78 5.25
C ARG A 58 -7.56 0.50 4.53
N VAL A 59 -8.60 1.13 5.07
CA VAL A 59 -9.20 2.33 4.48
C VAL A 59 -8.77 3.56 5.27
N TYR A 60 -8.24 4.56 4.57
CA TYR A 60 -7.92 5.88 5.12
C TYR A 60 -8.61 6.93 4.26
N ALA A 61 -9.53 7.70 4.85
CA ALA A 61 -10.40 8.64 4.15
C ALA A 61 -11.15 8.00 2.95
N SER A 62 -10.76 8.37 1.72
CA SER A 62 -11.31 7.84 0.45
C SER A 62 -10.45 6.76 -0.21
N LEU A 63 -9.30 6.43 0.37
CA LEU A 63 -8.30 5.53 -0.21
C LEU A 63 -8.26 4.18 0.50
N TYR A 64 -8.06 3.14 -0.31
CA TYR A 64 -7.83 1.76 0.08
C TYR A 64 -6.36 1.46 -0.16
N PHE A 65 -5.66 1.11 0.91
CA PHE A 65 -4.29 0.62 0.86
C PHE A 65 -4.36 -0.90 0.94
N ILE A 66 -3.78 -1.58 -0.06
CA ILE A 66 -3.98 -3.01 -0.28
C ILE A 66 -2.63 -3.67 -0.48
N ILE A 67 -2.38 -4.74 0.25
CA ILE A 67 -1.23 -5.63 0.09
C ILE A 67 -1.73 -7.01 -0.30
N GLY A 68 -1.14 -7.58 -1.35
CA GLY A 68 -1.23 -9.01 -1.62
C GLY A 68 0.04 -9.70 -1.15
N CYS A 69 -0.08 -10.73 -0.34
CA CYS A 69 1.03 -11.52 0.18
C CYS A 69 0.75 -13.03 0.06
N ASP A 70 1.71 -13.85 0.45
CA ASP A 70 1.55 -15.31 0.43
C ASP A 70 0.59 -15.76 1.53
N LEU A 71 -0.03 -16.93 1.34
CA LEU A 71 -1.01 -17.48 2.28
C LEU A 71 -0.43 -17.70 3.69
N ASP A 72 0.87 -17.95 3.78
CA ASP A 72 1.58 -18.21 5.04
C ASP A 72 2.06 -16.93 5.74
N ASP A 73 2.01 -15.77 5.09
CA ASP A 73 2.45 -14.51 5.71
C ASP A 73 1.44 -14.02 6.76
N ASN A 74 1.94 -13.38 7.82
CA ASN A 74 1.10 -12.85 8.88
C ASN A 74 0.31 -11.60 8.43
N GLU A 75 -1.02 -11.68 8.46
CA GLU A 75 -1.91 -10.57 8.08
C GLU A 75 -1.78 -9.33 8.97
N PHE A 76 -1.52 -9.49 10.26
CA PHE A 76 -1.35 -8.36 11.19
C PHE A 76 -0.05 -7.61 10.91
N SER A 77 1.02 -8.33 10.55
CA SER A 77 2.27 -7.70 10.09
C SER A 77 2.03 -6.85 8.84
N MET A 78 1.20 -7.30 7.89
CA MET A 78 0.86 -6.51 6.70
C MET A 78 -0.01 -5.30 7.04
N LEU A 79 -0.94 -5.42 8.00
CA LEU A 79 -1.75 -4.29 8.48
C LEU A 79 -0.89 -3.20 9.12
N GLU A 80 0.10 -3.58 9.94
CA GLU A 80 1.03 -2.62 10.56
C GLU A 80 1.99 -2.02 9.52
N LEU A 81 2.37 -2.78 8.49
CA LEU A 81 3.14 -2.24 7.37
C LEU A 81 2.36 -1.15 6.61
N ILE A 82 1.06 -1.38 6.37
CA ILE A 82 0.17 -0.36 5.78
C ILE A 82 0.12 0.89 6.67
N GLN A 83 -0.02 0.71 7.99
CA GLN A 83 -0.03 1.82 8.95
C GLN A 83 1.26 2.65 8.87
N LEU A 84 2.42 1.98 8.90
CA LEU A 84 3.72 2.64 8.79
C LEU A 84 3.84 3.47 7.50
N CYS A 85 3.44 2.90 6.35
CA CYS A 85 3.46 3.61 5.07
C CYS A 85 2.57 4.86 5.12
N VAL A 86 1.35 4.75 5.63
CA VAL A 86 0.39 5.85 5.68
C VAL A 86 0.84 6.96 6.62
N GLU A 87 1.37 6.61 7.80
CA GLU A 87 1.87 7.61 8.74
C GLU A 87 3.11 8.31 8.20
N THR A 88 4.02 7.58 7.54
CA THR A 88 5.20 8.16 6.89
C THR A 88 4.80 9.13 5.78
N MET A 89 3.81 8.76 4.96
CA MET A 89 3.23 9.67 3.96
C MET A 89 2.59 10.89 4.62
N ASN A 90 1.80 10.72 5.67
CA ASN A 90 1.14 11.84 6.36
C ASN A 90 2.12 12.85 6.93
N GLN A 91 3.25 12.39 7.47
CA GLN A 91 4.30 13.29 7.97
C GLN A 91 5.08 13.94 6.81
N THR A 92 5.39 13.20 5.76
CA THR A 92 6.11 13.72 4.58
C THR A 92 5.32 14.79 3.81
N PHE A 93 3.98 14.68 3.79
CA PHE A 93 3.09 15.61 3.07
C PHE A 93 2.34 16.59 3.99
N GLU A 94 2.67 16.66 5.28
CA GLU A 94 1.99 17.52 6.27
C GLU A 94 0.44 17.40 6.25
N LYS A 95 -0.05 16.16 6.37
CA LYS A 95 -1.45 15.70 6.15
C LYS A 95 -1.75 15.40 4.67
N ALA A 96 -1.33 14.22 4.25
CA ALA A 96 -1.49 13.75 2.89
C ALA A 96 -2.96 13.68 2.45
N THR A 97 -3.27 14.24 1.28
CA THR A 97 -4.53 14.04 0.57
C THR A 97 -4.35 13.09 -0.62
N GLU A 98 -5.45 12.57 -1.17
CA GLU A 98 -5.40 11.79 -2.43
C GLU A 98 -4.72 12.57 -3.55
N LEU A 99 -4.91 13.89 -3.57
CA LEU A 99 -4.33 14.76 -4.59
C LEU A 99 -2.81 14.85 -4.44
N ASP A 100 -2.30 14.98 -3.21
CA ASP A 100 -0.86 15.04 -2.94
C ASP A 100 -0.14 13.77 -3.36
N LEU A 101 -0.73 12.59 -3.09
CA LEU A 101 -0.16 11.31 -3.51
C LEU A 101 -0.09 11.18 -5.04
N VAL A 102 -1.12 11.67 -5.75
CA VAL A 102 -1.19 11.59 -7.22
C VAL A 102 -0.25 12.58 -7.90
N PHE A 103 -0.07 13.79 -7.34
CA PHE A 103 0.88 14.76 -7.89
C PHE A 103 2.33 14.45 -7.54
N ASN A 104 2.57 13.75 -6.44
CA ASN A 104 3.92 13.44 -5.95
C ASN A 104 4.19 11.91 -5.93
N LEU A 105 3.86 11.22 -7.02
CA LEU A 105 4.02 9.76 -7.12
C LEU A 105 5.48 9.30 -6.91
N GLU A 106 6.45 10.12 -7.29
CA GLU A 106 7.87 9.88 -7.04
C GLU A 106 8.18 9.70 -5.54
N LYS A 107 7.62 10.57 -4.69
CA LYS A 107 7.82 10.51 -3.23
C LYS A 107 7.11 9.30 -2.64
N VAL A 108 5.91 9.00 -3.12
CA VAL A 108 5.17 7.78 -2.74
C VAL A 108 5.98 6.54 -3.10
N HIS A 109 6.53 6.49 -4.32
CA HIS A 109 7.35 5.39 -4.78
C HIS A 109 8.59 5.19 -3.89
N MET A 110 9.32 6.27 -3.59
CA MET A 110 10.49 6.23 -2.70
C MET A 110 10.17 5.75 -1.30
N ILE A 111 9.09 6.24 -0.68
CA ILE A 111 8.67 5.75 0.64
C ILE A 111 8.41 4.24 0.58
N ILE A 112 7.69 3.76 -0.43
CA ILE A 112 7.38 2.34 -0.57
C ILE A 112 8.63 1.51 -0.88
N ASP A 113 9.59 2.00 -1.65
CA ASP A 113 10.88 1.32 -1.89
C ASP A 113 11.73 1.16 -0.64
N GLU A 114 11.73 2.17 0.23
CA GLU A 114 12.49 2.10 1.49
C GLU A 114 11.84 1.14 2.50
N VAL A 115 10.51 1.02 2.47
CA VAL A 115 9.78 0.08 3.34
C VAL A 115 9.80 -1.35 2.77
N ILE A 116 9.66 -1.50 1.45
CA ILE A 116 9.49 -2.80 0.78
C ILE A 116 10.37 -2.90 -0.46
N ALA A 117 11.31 -3.84 -0.42
CA ALA A 117 12.19 -4.15 -1.53
C ALA A 117 12.08 -5.62 -1.92
N LYS A 118 11.88 -5.90 -3.22
CA LYS A 118 11.75 -7.26 -3.77
C LYS A 118 10.73 -8.14 -3.03
N GLY A 119 9.65 -7.54 -2.52
CA GLY A 119 8.60 -8.26 -1.79
C GLY A 119 8.94 -8.59 -0.33
N LEU A 120 10.04 -8.04 0.20
CA LEU A 120 10.47 -8.20 1.58
C LEU A 120 10.40 -6.86 2.32
N ILE A 121 10.12 -6.92 3.61
CA ILE A 121 10.12 -5.75 4.50
C ILE A 121 11.59 -5.37 4.76
N LEU A 122 11.95 -4.12 4.49
CA LEU A 122 13.32 -3.61 4.64
C LEU A 122 13.44 -2.75 5.90
N GLU A 123 12.79 -1.59 5.92
CA GLU A 123 12.83 -0.64 7.05
C GLU A 123 11.45 -0.51 7.70
N THR A 124 11.44 -0.57 9.04
CA THR A 124 10.22 -0.46 9.86
C THR A 124 10.27 0.71 10.82
N ASN A 125 11.43 1.37 10.95
CA ASN A 125 11.59 2.55 11.78
C ASN A 125 11.19 3.81 11.01
N GLN A 126 10.04 4.37 11.36
CA GLN A 126 9.51 5.59 10.77
C GLN A 126 10.50 6.77 10.79
N GLN A 127 11.26 6.96 11.87
CA GLN A 127 12.21 8.09 11.96
C GLN A 127 13.31 7.99 10.91
N ARG A 128 13.76 6.77 10.58
CA ARG A 128 14.74 6.57 9.52
C ARG A 128 14.16 6.87 8.14
N LEU A 129 12.92 6.44 7.89
CA LEU A 129 12.20 6.77 6.66
C LEU A 129 12.09 8.28 6.48
N LEU A 130 11.71 9.01 7.53
CA LEU A 130 11.56 10.47 7.49
C LEU A 130 12.89 11.17 7.29
N ASN A 131 13.96 10.73 7.97
CA ASN A 131 15.30 11.28 7.79
C ASN A 131 15.79 11.07 6.35
N PHE A 132 15.53 9.89 5.78
CA PHE A 132 15.83 9.61 4.37
C PHE A 132 15.09 10.56 3.45
N MET A 133 13.77 10.70 3.61
CA MET A 133 12.97 11.64 2.80
C MET A 133 13.42 13.09 2.96
N GLY A 134 13.76 13.52 4.18
CA GLY A 134 14.29 14.86 4.46
C GLY A 134 15.64 15.12 3.81
N SER A 135 16.51 14.12 3.74
CA SER A 135 17.82 14.23 3.07
C SER A 135 17.72 14.43 1.56
N LEU A 136 16.66 13.89 0.94
CA LEU A 136 16.42 13.98 -0.50
C LEU A 136 15.66 15.24 -0.90
N TYR A 137 14.75 15.71 -0.05
CA TYR A 137 13.77 16.74 -0.43
C TYR A 137 13.88 18.06 0.34
N SER A 138 14.86 18.22 1.24
CA SER A 138 14.96 19.39 2.14
C SER A 138 13.58 19.76 2.70
N ILE A 139 13.02 18.85 3.49
CA ILE A 139 11.83 19.11 4.30
C ILE A 139 12.23 20.03 5.46
#